data_AF-A0A9W7YK71-F1
#
_entry.id   AF-A0A9W7YK71-F1
#
_cell.length_a   1.000
_cell.length_b   1.000
_cell.length_c   1.000
_cell.angle_alpha   90.00
_cell.angle_beta   90.00
_cell.angle_gamma   90.00
#
_symmetry.space_group_name_H-M   'P 1'
#
loop_
_entity.id
_entity.type
_entity.pdbx_description
1 polymer ?
#
loop_
_entity_poly.entity_id
_entity_poly.type
_entity_poly.pdbx_seq_one_letter_code
_entity_poly.pdbx_strand_id
1 'polypeptide(L)'
;MTVLNPRTGQCFIKVIHSSVWAGQKRLGQLAKWKTAEETVALVRSLPVEEQPNQLIVSRKGMLDPLEVTMLDFPNITIRGSEMQLPLQALLKIEKIGDMILKATEPKMSLWSCYDNWLATVSPYTAFSRLVLILRALHINTERAKIVLRPDKTVVTEPHHLWPTLSDEQWIKVENQLKDLILGDYGKKNNVNVASLTASEIRDVILGMEIQAPSQQRQQIAEIEKQASEQSQLTALTTKTQNVRGDEIVVTTTSSYESQAFASKTEWRLRALAAQNLPLRARHLYVSSDDVSDVAFTYVLPKNLLRRFIAIADPRTQIAGYMYGVSPEGSDQVKEIRAIVMVPQWATHQR
;
A
#
# COMPACT_ATOMS: atom_id res chain seq x y z
N MET A 1 12.80 -9.73 10.36
CA MET A 1 12.35 -11.06 9.92
C MET A 1 10.86 -11.18 10.19
N THR A 2 10.12 -11.88 9.33
CA THR A 2 8.68 -12.11 9.47
C THR A 2 8.38 -13.58 9.21
N VAL A 3 7.71 -14.25 10.15
CA VAL A 3 7.22 -15.63 10.02
C VAL A 3 5.72 -15.61 10.24
N LEU A 4 4.95 -16.21 9.34
CA LEU A 4 3.49 -16.23 9.40
C LEU A 4 3.00 -17.67 9.36
N ASN A 5 2.13 -18.04 10.30
CA ASN A 5 1.34 -19.26 10.24
C ASN A 5 0.02 -18.96 9.50
N PRO A 6 -0.16 -19.40 8.25
CA PRO A 6 -1.34 -19.05 7.45
C PRO A 6 -2.63 -19.69 7.96
N ARG A 7 -2.55 -20.73 8.82
CA ARG A 7 -3.74 -21.39 9.38
C ARG A 7 -4.31 -20.61 10.56
N THR A 8 -3.45 -20.11 11.45
CA THR A 8 -3.88 -19.42 12.69
C THR A 8 -3.81 -17.90 12.56
N GLY A 9 -3.08 -17.37 11.58
CA GLY A 9 -2.81 -15.94 11.45
C GLY A 9 -1.70 -15.44 12.38
N GLN A 10 -1.11 -16.31 13.22
CA GLN A 10 -0.01 -15.91 14.09
C GLN A 10 1.19 -15.45 13.25
N CYS A 11 1.69 -14.26 13.56
CA CYS A 11 2.80 -13.64 12.89
C CYS A 11 3.89 -13.23 13.87
N PHE A 12 5.05 -13.85 13.74
CA PHE A 12 6.24 -13.50 14.50
C PHE A 12 7.03 -12.45 13.71
N ILE A 13 7.23 -11.30 14.32
CA ILE A 13 8.03 -10.20 13.77
C ILE A 13 9.22 -9.99 14.69
N LYS A 14 10.41 -10.35 14.19
CA LYS A 14 11.69 -10.07 14.84
C LYS A 14 12.29 -8.80 14.25
N VAL A 15 12.51 -7.81 15.12
CA VAL A 15 13.29 -6.63 14.82
C VAL A 15 14.77 -6.97 14.94
N ILE A 16 15.52 -6.73 13.86
CA ILE A 16 16.98 -6.85 13.86
C ILE A 16 17.54 -5.44 13.96
N HIS A 17 18.05 -5.10 15.14
CA HIS A 17 18.52 -3.74 15.45
C HIS A 17 19.80 -3.39 14.66
N SER A 18 20.05 -2.08 14.49
CA SER A 18 21.18 -1.56 13.71
C SER A 18 22.54 -2.03 14.23
N SER A 19 22.65 -2.29 15.53
CA SER A 19 23.84 -2.81 16.20
C SER A 19 24.34 -4.15 15.63
N VAL A 20 23.44 -4.99 15.10
CA VAL A 20 23.80 -6.30 14.50
C VAL A 20 24.63 -6.12 13.23
N TRP A 21 24.47 -4.99 12.53
CA TRP A 21 25.14 -4.70 11.27
C TRP A 21 26.45 -3.92 11.46
N ALA A 22 26.72 -3.42 12.68
CA ALA A 22 27.89 -2.60 12.95
C ALA A 22 29.20 -3.39 12.73
N GLY A 23 30.11 -2.83 11.95
CA GLY A 23 31.41 -3.45 11.64
C GLY A 23 31.36 -4.63 10.66
N GLN A 24 30.19 -4.96 10.11
CA GLN A 24 30.02 -6.10 9.20
C GLN A 24 30.16 -5.71 7.74
N LYS A 25 30.72 -6.61 6.93
CA LYS A 25 30.81 -6.49 5.46
C LYS A 25 29.81 -7.45 4.80
N ARG A 26 29.46 -7.21 3.53
CA ARG A 26 28.54 -8.05 2.74
C ARG A 26 27.17 -8.25 3.41
N LEU A 27 26.55 -7.14 3.84
CA LEU A 27 25.29 -7.11 4.59
C LEU A 27 24.15 -7.90 3.92
N GLY A 28 24.09 -7.95 2.59
CA GLY A 28 23.08 -8.72 1.87
C GLY A 28 23.15 -10.23 2.11
N GLN A 29 24.36 -10.79 2.20
CA GLN A 29 24.54 -12.21 2.54
C GLN A 29 24.30 -12.43 4.04
N LEU A 30 24.88 -11.57 4.88
CA LEU A 30 24.69 -11.64 6.33
C LEU A 30 23.22 -11.60 6.73
N ALA A 31 22.40 -10.76 6.07
CA ALA A 31 20.98 -10.65 6.36
C ALA A 31 20.22 -11.97 6.15
N LYS A 32 20.61 -12.78 5.15
CA LYS A 32 20.01 -14.09 4.91
C LYS A 32 20.36 -15.08 6.02
N TRP A 33 21.65 -15.15 6.38
CA TRP A 33 22.13 -16.02 7.46
C TRP A 33 21.56 -15.63 8.82
N LYS A 34 21.51 -14.33 9.15
CA LYS A 34 20.88 -13.85 10.39
C LYS A 34 19.38 -14.10 10.42
N THR A 35 18.70 -14.01 9.28
CA THR A 35 17.28 -14.39 9.20
C THR A 35 17.10 -15.89 9.45
N ALA A 36 17.97 -16.73 8.89
CA ALA A 36 17.93 -18.17 9.12
C ALA A 36 18.20 -18.54 10.59
N GLU A 37 19.24 -17.97 11.19
CA GLU A 37 19.58 -18.12 12.62
C GLU A 37 18.42 -17.75 13.55
N GLU A 38 17.79 -16.58 13.33
CA GLU A 38 16.64 -16.15 14.13
C GLU A 38 15.40 -17.03 13.88
N THR A 39 15.25 -17.62 12.69
CA THR A 39 14.19 -18.60 12.40
C THR A 39 14.41 -19.89 13.17
N VAL A 40 15.65 -20.40 13.21
CA VAL A 40 16.04 -21.58 14.01
C VAL A 40 15.82 -21.32 15.49
N ALA A 41 16.24 -20.15 15.99
CA ALA A 41 16.04 -19.76 17.38
C ALA A 41 14.55 -19.71 17.76
N LEU A 42 13.70 -19.21 16.85
CA LEU A 42 12.25 -19.26 17.03
C LEU A 42 11.74 -20.70 17.10
N VAL A 43 12.12 -21.57 16.17
CA VAL A 43 11.69 -22.98 16.16
C VAL A 43 12.14 -23.70 17.44
N ARG A 44 13.37 -23.47 17.92
CA ARG A 44 13.87 -24.02 19.19
C ARG A 44 13.10 -23.52 20.41
N SER A 45 12.55 -22.31 20.35
CA SER A 45 11.78 -21.73 21.46
C SER A 45 10.36 -22.30 21.57
N LEU A 46 9.86 -22.96 20.53
CA LEU A 46 8.54 -23.58 20.52
C LEU A 46 8.59 -25.00 21.10
N PRO A 47 7.56 -25.41 21.87
CA PRO A 47 7.35 -26.81 22.23
C PRO A 47 7.31 -27.70 20.99
N VAL A 48 7.71 -28.97 21.13
CA VAL A 48 7.82 -29.91 19.99
C VAL A 48 6.48 -30.07 19.27
N GLU A 49 5.37 -29.96 19.99
CA GLU A 49 4.00 -30.03 19.47
C GLU A 49 3.61 -28.82 18.59
N GLU A 50 4.26 -27.67 18.81
CA GLU A 50 4.01 -26.42 18.07
C GLU A 50 5.04 -26.19 16.95
N GLN A 51 6.07 -27.02 16.87
CA GLN A 51 7.08 -26.92 15.82
C GLN A 51 6.46 -27.19 14.43
N PRO A 52 6.85 -26.42 13.41
CA PRO A 52 6.25 -26.55 12.09
C PRO A 52 6.78 -27.79 11.35
N ASN A 53 5.90 -28.57 10.73
CA ASN A 53 6.32 -29.65 9.83
C ASN A 53 6.94 -29.14 8.52
N GLN A 54 6.57 -27.93 8.10
CA GLN A 54 7.02 -27.32 6.85
C GLN A 54 7.35 -25.84 7.05
N LEU A 55 8.50 -25.42 6.51
CA LEU A 55 8.89 -24.02 6.39
C LEU A 55 8.92 -23.62 4.92
N ILE A 56 8.09 -22.63 4.57
CA ILE A 56 7.99 -22.13 3.20
C ILE A 56 8.70 -20.78 3.11
N VAL A 57 9.72 -20.68 2.25
CA VAL A 57 10.42 -19.43 2.00
C VAL A 57 9.84 -18.68 0.81
N SER A 58 9.66 -17.37 0.97
CA SER A 58 9.20 -16.48 -0.10
C SER A 58 10.28 -16.13 -1.12
N ARG A 59 11.56 -16.30 -0.79
CA ARG A 59 12.70 -16.00 -1.68
C ARG A 59 13.63 -17.19 -1.76
N LYS A 60 13.93 -17.65 -2.98
CA LYS A 60 14.80 -18.81 -3.24
C LYS A 60 16.17 -18.71 -2.56
N GLY A 61 16.74 -17.50 -2.47
CA GLY A 61 18.02 -17.28 -1.80
C GLY A 61 18.03 -17.47 -0.27
N MET A 62 16.92 -17.88 0.35
CA MET A 62 16.82 -18.27 1.76
C MET A 62 16.86 -19.78 1.97
N LEU A 63 16.81 -20.59 0.90
CA LEU A 63 16.84 -22.06 0.99
C LEU A 63 18.14 -22.55 1.62
N ASP A 64 19.28 -22.28 0.99
CA ASP A 64 20.58 -22.78 1.49
C ASP A 64 20.87 -22.35 2.94
N PRO A 65 20.69 -21.07 3.33
CA PRO A 65 20.92 -20.67 4.72
C PRO A 65 20.02 -21.40 5.73
N LEU A 66 18.76 -21.69 5.38
CA LEU A 66 17.87 -22.42 6.28
C LEU A 66 18.20 -23.92 6.30
N GLU A 67 18.53 -24.54 5.17
CA GLU A 67 18.91 -25.95 5.11
C GLU A 67 20.15 -26.22 5.97
N VAL A 68 21.15 -25.35 5.90
CA VAL A 68 22.37 -25.47 6.70
C VAL A 68 22.12 -25.23 8.19
N THR A 69 21.23 -24.31 8.55
CA THR A 69 21.00 -23.93 9.96
C THR A 69 19.96 -24.80 10.67
N MET A 70 19.08 -25.49 9.91
CA MET A 70 18.03 -26.37 10.41
C MET A 70 18.44 -27.86 10.46
N LEU A 71 19.73 -28.19 10.35
CA LEU A 71 20.22 -29.59 10.38
C LEU A 71 19.79 -30.36 11.64
N ASP A 72 19.62 -29.66 12.77
CA ASP A 72 19.13 -30.24 14.03
C ASP A 72 17.64 -30.62 13.99
N PHE A 73 16.91 -30.24 12.94
CA PHE A 73 15.47 -30.45 12.77
C PHE A 73 15.16 -31.28 11.51
N PRO A 74 15.55 -32.57 11.46
CA PRO A 74 15.43 -33.39 10.25
C PRO A 74 13.99 -33.62 9.78
N ASN A 75 13.01 -33.47 10.67
CA ASN A 75 11.59 -33.65 10.35
C ASN A 75 10.93 -32.41 9.72
N ILE A 76 11.62 -31.26 9.72
CA ILE A 76 11.08 -30.02 9.17
C ILE A 76 11.49 -29.90 7.71
N THR A 77 10.50 -29.94 6.82
CA THR A 77 10.76 -29.79 5.38
C THR A 77 10.84 -28.33 4.98
N ILE A 78 11.89 -27.94 4.26
CA ILE A 78 12.08 -26.58 3.76
C ILE A 78 11.67 -26.55 2.29
N ARG A 79 10.80 -25.61 1.90
CA ARG A 79 10.28 -25.48 0.54
C ARG A 79 10.35 -24.04 0.05
N GLY A 80 10.66 -23.87 -1.24
CA GLY A 80 10.55 -22.58 -1.91
C GLY A 80 9.11 -22.33 -2.37
N SER A 81 8.64 -21.09 -2.25
CA SER A 81 7.38 -20.67 -2.87
C SER A 81 7.63 -20.08 -4.25
N GLU A 82 6.79 -20.43 -5.22
CA GLU A 82 6.68 -19.72 -6.50
C GLU A 82 5.84 -18.45 -6.38
N MET A 83 5.01 -18.34 -5.33
CA MET A 83 4.19 -17.17 -5.06
C MET A 83 5.03 -16.05 -4.43
N GLN A 84 5.02 -14.88 -5.06
CA GLN A 84 5.70 -13.71 -4.51
C GLN A 84 4.79 -12.94 -3.56
N LEU A 85 4.53 -13.51 -2.38
CA LEU A 85 3.68 -12.88 -1.36
C LEU A 85 4.32 -11.60 -0.80
N PRO A 86 3.58 -10.47 -0.73
CA PRO A 86 4.15 -9.18 -0.37
C PRO A 86 4.15 -8.99 1.16
N LEU A 87 4.70 -9.94 1.91
CA LEU A 87 4.74 -9.88 3.38
C LEU A 87 5.46 -8.63 3.92
N GLN A 88 6.39 -8.06 3.14
CA GLN A 88 7.02 -6.78 3.45
C GLN A 88 6.02 -5.61 3.59
N ALA A 89 4.82 -5.72 2.99
CA ALA A 89 3.79 -4.70 3.12
C ALA A 89 3.22 -4.60 4.55
N LEU A 90 3.43 -5.60 5.42
CA LEU A 90 3.11 -5.51 6.85
C LEU A 90 3.85 -4.33 7.52
N LEU A 91 5.05 -3.98 7.04
CA LEU A 91 5.82 -2.84 7.54
C LEU A 91 5.16 -1.49 7.24
N LYS A 92 4.20 -1.45 6.31
CA LYS A 92 3.44 -0.24 5.96
C LYS A 92 2.26 0.01 6.89
N ILE A 93 1.95 -0.95 7.78
CA ILE A 93 0.95 -0.80 8.83
C ILE A 93 1.57 0.01 9.98
N GLU A 94 0.90 1.07 10.40
CA GLU A 94 1.42 2.04 11.38
C GLU A 94 1.89 1.38 12.68
N LYS A 95 1.08 0.48 13.27
CA LYS A 95 1.45 -0.21 14.53
C LYS A 95 2.76 -0.99 14.42
N ILE A 96 2.93 -1.75 13.34
CA ILE A 96 4.13 -2.56 13.10
C ILE A 96 5.31 -1.66 12.72
N GLY A 97 5.09 -0.69 11.84
CA GLY A 97 6.11 0.27 11.39
C GLY A 97 6.68 1.08 12.55
N ASP A 98 5.80 1.62 13.41
CA ASP A 98 6.20 2.41 14.58
C ASP A 98 6.94 1.55 15.61
N MET A 99 6.48 0.32 15.86
CA MET A 99 7.17 -0.62 16.75
C MET A 99 8.61 -0.87 16.27
N ILE A 100 8.80 -1.09 14.98
CA ILE A 100 10.13 -1.35 14.40
C ILE A 100 11.01 -0.10 14.47
N LEU A 101 10.47 1.09 14.18
CA LEU A 101 11.22 2.34 14.20
C LEU A 101 11.61 2.78 15.62
N LYS A 102 10.81 2.46 16.63
CA LYS A 102 11.06 2.80 18.04
C LYS A 102 11.93 1.77 18.78
N ALA A 103 12.22 0.63 18.16
CA ALA A 103 12.99 -0.42 18.80
C ALA A 103 14.45 0.01 19.05
N THR A 104 14.88 -0.03 20.29
CA THR A 104 16.26 0.27 20.72
C THR A 104 17.16 -0.97 20.78
N GLU A 105 16.56 -2.16 20.71
CA GLU A 105 17.24 -3.45 20.82
C GLU A 105 16.55 -4.52 19.94
N PRO A 106 17.23 -5.64 19.62
CA PRO A 106 16.60 -6.75 18.90
C PRO A 106 15.46 -7.36 19.71
N LYS A 107 14.23 -7.28 19.19
CA LYS A 107 13.02 -7.73 19.91
C LYS A 107 12.16 -8.63 19.03
N MET A 108 11.70 -9.75 19.58
CA MET A 108 10.67 -10.59 18.97
C MET A 108 9.29 -10.13 19.44
N SER A 109 8.34 -10.04 18.53
CA SER A 109 6.95 -9.70 18.82
C SER A 109 6.01 -10.68 18.12
N LEU A 110 4.94 -11.06 18.82
CA LEU A 110 3.88 -11.91 18.29
C LEU A 110 2.66 -11.04 17.98
N TRP A 111 2.10 -11.23 16.78
CA TRP A 111 0.92 -10.53 16.28
C TRP A 111 -0.08 -11.55 15.75
N SER A 112 -1.37 -11.19 15.74
CA SER A 112 -2.38 -11.88 14.94
C SER A 112 -2.63 -11.09 13.67
N CYS A 113 -2.27 -11.65 12.50
CA CYS A 113 -2.56 -11.04 11.20
C CYS A 113 -4.03 -11.17 10.78
N TYR A 114 -4.83 -11.97 11.49
CA TYR A 114 -6.25 -12.15 11.20
C TYR A 114 -7.15 -11.45 12.20
N ASP A 115 -6.60 -10.82 13.24
CA ASP A 115 -7.38 -10.26 14.35
C ASP A 115 -8.40 -11.30 14.86
N ASN A 116 -9.69 -11.06 14.65
CA ASN A 116 -10.82 -11.92 15.01
C ASN A 116 -11.51 -12.60 13.80
N TRP A 117 -10.98 -12.52 12.59
CA TRP A 117 -11.63 -13.03 11.37
C TRP A 117 -11.97 -14.52 11.44
N LEU A 118 -11.16 -15.32 12.13
CA LEU A 118 -11.38 -16.77 12.27
C LEU A 118 -12.67 -17.12 13.04
N ALA A 119 -13.33 -16.15 13.67
CA ALA A 119 -14.63 -16.35 14.29
C ALA A 119 -15.77 -16.45 13.26
N THR A 120 -15.64 -15.79 12.10
CA THR A 120 -16.70 -15.73 11.07
C THR A 120 -16.30 -16.38 9.75
N VAL A 121 -15.00 -16.45 9.44
CA VAL A 121 -14.51 -17.00 8.17
C VAL A 121 -13.47 -18.11 8.37
N SER A 122 -13.36 -18.98 7.37
CA SER A 122 -12.36 -20.06 7.36
C SER A 122 -10.92 -19.52 7.29
N PRO A 123 -9.92 -20.29 7.75
CA PRO A 123 -8.50 -19.93 7.58
C PRO A 123 -8.09 -19.65 6.13
N TYR A 124 -8.68 -20.37 5.17
CA TYR A 124 -8.44 -20.14 3.75
C TYR A 124 -8.91 -18.75 3.33
N THR A 125 -10.15 -18.39 3.68
CA THR A 125 -10.72 -17.08 3.38
C THR A 125 -9.95 -15.95 4.08
N ALA A 126 -9.57 -16.14 5.35
CA ALA A 126 -8.77 -15.18 6.11
C ALA A 126 -7.39 -14.96 5.47
N PHE A 127 -6.73 -16.02 5.01
CA PHE A 127 -5.46 -15.92 4.30
C PHE A 127 -5.61 -15.20 2.96
N SER A 128 -6.65 -15.53 2.17
CA SER A 128 -6.93 -14.83 0.91
C SER A 128 -7.18 -13.34 1.12
N ARG A 129 -7.97 -12.97 2.14
CA ARG A 129 -8.20 -11.58 2.55
C ARG A 129 -6.89 -10.89 2.90
N LEU A 130 -6.05 -11.51 3.72
CA LEU A 130 -4.75 -10.96 4.11
C LEU A 130 -3.87 -10.71 2.88
N VAL A 131 -3.72 -11.68 1.99
CA VAL A 131 -2.89 -11.55 0.78
C VAL A 131 -3.40 -10.41 -0.11
N LEU A 132 -4.73 -10.29 -0.26
CA LEU A 132 -5.36 -9.22 -1.03
C LEU A 132 -5.02 -7.84 -0.45
N ILE A 133 -5.16 -7.68 0.87
CA ILE A 133 -4.83 -6.43 1.56
C ILE A 133 -3.35 -6.09 1.41
N LEU A 134 -2.45 -7.06 1.66
CA LEU A 134 -1.01 -6.85 1.57
C LEU A 134 -0.58 -6.51 0.14
N ARG A 135 -1.19 -7.13 -0.88
CA ARG A 135 -0.93 -6.83 -2.29
C ARG A 135 -1.36 -5.41 -2.64
N ALA A 136 -2.57 -5.01 -2.24
CA ALA A 136 -3.06 -3.66 -2.46
C ALA A 136 -2.16 -2.61 -1.76
N LEU A 137 -1.77 -2.85 -0.50
CA LEU A 137 -0.82 -2.00 0.24
C LEU A 137 0.56 -1.95 -0.41
N HIS A 138 1.02 -3.05 -1.02
CA HIS A 138 2.28 -3.10 -1.74
C HIS A 138 2.24 -2.20 -2.98
N ILE A 139 1.17 -2.28 -3.77
CA ILE A 139 0.96 -1.54 -5.02
C ILE A 139 0.70 -0.05 -4.76
N ASN A 140 -0.35 0.27 -4.01
CA ASN A 140 -0.72 1.65 -3.72
C ASN A 140 -1.18 1.78 -2.27
N THR A 141 -0.24 2.16 -1.41
CA THR A 141 -0.46 2.26 0.04
C THR A 141 -1.51 3.31 0.38
N GLU A 142 -1.52 4.47 -0.30
CA GLU A 142 -2.45 5.55 -0.01
C GLU A 142 -3.90 5.13 -0.32
N ARG A 143 -4.14 4.60 -1.53
CA ARG A 143 -5.48 4.16 -1.94
C ARG A 143 -5.96 2.95 -1.14
N ALA A 144 -5.10 1.97 -0.88
CA ALA A 144 -5.47 0.81 -0.08
C ALA A 144 -5.87 1.21 1.35
N LYS A 145 -5.17 2.16 1.99
CA LYS A 145 -5.56 2.68 3.32
C LYS A 145 -6.91 3.40 3.30
N ILE A 146 -7.23 4.12 2.23
CA ILE A 146 -8.55 4.76 2.05
C ILE A 146 -9.64 3.69 1.92
N VAL A 147 -9.43 2.68 1.09
CA VAL A 147 -10.38 1.57 0.88
C VAL A 147 -10.64 0.80 2.16
N LEU A 148 -9.60 0.55 2.98
CA LEU A 148 -9.74 -0.13 4.27
C LEU A 148 -10.58 0.66 5.29
N ARG A 149 -10.72 1.98 5.15
CA ARG A 149 -11.46 2.84 6.08
C ARG A 149 -12.57 3.60 5.34
N PRO A 150 -13.66 2.91 4.94
CA PRO A 150 -14.72 3.49 4.13
C PRO A 150 -15.50 4.59 4.87
N ASP A 151 -15.62 4.49 6.20
CA ASP A 151 -16.27 5.49 7.04
C ASP A 151 -15.44 5.90 8.28
N LYS A 152 -15.72 7.09 8.84
CA LYS A 152 -15.11 7.70 10.02
C LYS A 152 -15.51 6.99 11.30
N THR A 153 -16.67 6.32 11.25
CA THR A 153 -17.20 5.47 12.32
C THR A 153 -16.39 4.19 12.47
N VAL A 154 -15.67 3.77 11.42
CA VAL A 154 -14.84 2.57 11.44
C VAL A 154 -13.59 2.84 12.27
N VAL A 155 -13.50 2.16 13.40
CA VAL A 155 -12.35 2.19 14.30
C VAL A 155 -11.53 0.91 14.16
N THR A 156 -10.23 1.02 14.42
CA THR A 156 -9.34 -0.14 14.61
C THR A 156 -9.13 -0.29 16.11
N GLU A 157 -9.46 -1.46 16.65
CA GLU A 157 -9.26 -1.73 18.08
C GLU A 157 -7.78 -1.65 18.48
N PRO A 158 -7.46 -1.35 19.75
CA PRO A 158 -6.07 -1.18 20.19
C PRO A 158 -5.18 -2.40 19.92
N HIS A 159 -5.73 -3.61 19.98
CA HIS A 159 -5.01 -4.87 19.78
C HIS A 159 -5.17 -5.46 18.36
N HIS A 160 -6.01 -4.86 17.51
CA HIS A 160 -6.22 -5.30 16.12
C HIS A 160 -5.28 -4.58 15.14
N LEU A 161 -4.89 -5.26 14.06
CA LEU A 161 -4.15 -4.65 12.97
C LEU A 161 -5.07 -3.98 11.95
N TRP A 162 -6.27 -4.51 11.76
CA TRP A 162 -7.20 -4.11 10.73
C TRP A 162 -8.42 -3.37 11.29
N PRO A 163 -9.10 -2.54 10.49
CA PRO A 163 -10.34 -1.89 10.91
C PRO A 163 -11.43 -2.93 11.22
N THR A 164 -12.21 -2.68 12.27
CA THR A 164 -13.32 -3.57 12.64
C THR A 164 -14.48 -3.32 11.67
N LEU A 165 -14.74 -4.30 10.81
CA LEU A 165 -15.76 -4.24 9.76
C LEU A 165 -16.70 -5.45 9.86
N SER A 166 -17.95 -5.28 9.44
CA SER A 166 -18.88 -6.40 9.26
C SER A 166 -18.52 -7.25 8.04
N ASP A 167 -19.04 -8.47 7.96
CA ASP A 167 -18.77 -9.36 6.81
C ASP A 167 -19.24 -8.73 5.48
N GLU A 168 -20.38 -8.03 5.47
CA GLU A 168 -20.86 -7.29 4.29
C GLU A 168 -19.93 -6.15 3.88
N GLN A 169 -19.37 -5.44 4.85
CA GLN A 169 -18.40 -4.38 4.59
C GLN A 169 -17.09 -4.97 4.05
N TRP A 170 -16.63 -6.11 4.59
CA TRP A 170 -15.46 -6.82 4.08
C TRP A 170 -15.63 -7.21 2.62
N ILE A 171 -16.79 -7.73 2.20
CA ILE A 171 -17.04 -8.07 0.79
C ILE A 171 -16.84 -6.84 -0.12
N LYS A 172 -17.37 -5.68 0.28
CA LYS A 172 -17.21 -4.43 -0.49
C LYS A 172 -15.75 -3.97 -0.55
N VAL A 173 -15.05 -4.03 0.59
CA VAL A 173 -13.63 -3.66 0.68
C VAL A 173 -12.77 -4.62 -0.15
N GLU A 174 -12.99 -5.92 -0.07
CA GLU A 174 -12.28 -6.93 -0.86
C GLU A 174 -12.43 -6.69 -2.37
N ASN A 175 -13.66 -6.41 -2.84
CA ASN A 175 -13.88 -6.06 -4.25
C ASN A 175 -13.10 -4.81 -4.67
N GLN A 176 -13.11 -3.74 -3.86
CA GLN A 176 -12.36 -2.53 -4.16
C GLN A 176 -10.84 -2.75 -4.15
N LEU A 177 -10.32 -3.59 -3.25
CA LEU A 177 -8.89 -3.95 -3.21
C LEU A 177 -8.50 -4.78 -4.43
N LYS A 178 -9.35 -5.73 -4.84
CA LYS A 178 -9.18 -6.51 -6.06
C LYS A 178 -9.12 -5.61 -7.29
N ASP A 179 -10.07 -4.69 -7.44
CA ASP A 179 -10.11 -3.75 -8.57
C ASP A 179 -8.88 -2.84 -8.61
N LEU A 180 -8.38 -2.41 -7.45
CA LEU A 180 -7.14 -1.64 -7.34
C LEU A 180 -5.93 -2.42 -7.85
N ILE A 181 -5.80 -3.69 -7.47
CA ILE A 181 -4.69 -4.57 -7.87
C ILE A 181 -4.76 -4.82 -9.38
N LEU A 182 -5.93 -5.21 -9.88
CA LEU A 182 -6.12 -5.52 -11.28
C LEU A 182 -5.97 -4.28 -12.17
N GLY A 183 -6.44 -3.11 -11.72
CA GLY A 183 -6.27 -1.85 -12.42
C GLY A 183 -4.81 -1.43 -12.56
N ASP A 184 -3.96 -1.69 -11.55
CA ASP A 184 -2.51 -1.49 -11.66
C ASP A 184 -1.87 -2.48 -12.65
N TYR A 185 -2.27 -3.76 -12.58
CA TYR A 185 -1.78 -4.79 -13.51
C TYR A 185 -2.14 -4.46 -14.97
N GLY A 186 -3.39 -4.08 -15.23
CA GLY A 186 -3.87 -3.74 -16.58
C GLY A 186 -3.14 -2.52 -17.15
N LYS A 187 -2.85 -1.50 -16.32
CA LYS A 187 -2.08 -0.33 -16.75
C LYS A 187 -0.61 -0.65 -17.05
N LYS A 188 0.04 -1.48 -16.22
CA LYS A 188 1.45 -1.84 -16.41
C LYS A 188 1.68 -2.72 -17.63
N ASN A 189 0.75 -3.64 -17.90
CA ASN A 189 0.88 -4.61 -18.98
C ASN A 189 0.08 -4.24 -20.23
N ASN A 190 -0.62 -3.10 -20.21
CA ASN A 190 -1.52 -2.66 -21.27
C ASN A 190 -2.57 -3.74 -21.66
N VAL A 191 -3.19 -4.35 -20.64
CA VAL A 191 -4.19 -5.43 -20.78
C VAL A 191 -5.53 -4.94 -20.26
N ASN A 192 -6.60 -5.25 -20.99
CA ASN A 192 -7.95 -5.06 -20.49
C ASN A 192 -8.26 -6.05 -19.37
N VAL A 193 -8.51 -5.55 -18.16
CA VAL A 193 -8.77 -6.37 -16.96
C VAL A 193 -9.97 -7.30 -17.14
N ALA A 194 -10.96 -6.90 -17.95
CA ALA A 194 -12.16 -7.69 -18.19
C ALA A 194 -11.89 -8.98 -18.98
N SER A 195 -10.77 -9.06 -19.72
CA SER A 195 -10.41 -10.26 -20.47
C SER A 195 -9.67 -11.31 -19.61
N LEU A 196 -9.43 -11.04 -18.32
CA LEU A 196 -8.73 -11.96 -17.43
C LEU A 196 -9.69 -13.05 -16.91
N THR A 197 -9.25 -14.30 -17.02
CA THR A 197 -9.91 -15.45 -16.42
C THR A 197 -9.78 -15.46 -14.90
N ALA A 198 -10.63 -16.22 -14.22
CA ALA A 198 -10.59 -16.33 -12.75
C ALA A 198 -9.25 -16.90 -12.22
N SER A 199 -8.59 -17.78 -12.98
CA SER A 199 -7.25 -18.28 -12.66
C SER A 199 -6.19 -17.19 -12.82
N GLU A 200 -6.20 -16.43 -13.91
CA GLU A 200 -5.24 -15.32 -14.11
C GLU A 200 -5.41 -14.24 -13.03
N ILE A 201 -6.65 -13.90 -12.66
CA ILE A 201 -6.94 -12.98 -11.56
C ILE A 201 -6.32 -13.48 -10.25
N ARG A 202 -6.49 -14.77 -9.94
CA ARG A 202 -5.91 -15.39 -8.73
C ARG A 202 -4.39 -15.29 -8.76
N ASP A 203 -3.78 -15.63 -9.89
CA ASP A 203 -2.33 -15.67 -10.06
C ASP A 203 -1.71 -14.26 -9.95
N VAL A 204 -2.37 -13.23 -10.49
CA VAL A 204 -1.99 -11.81 -10.29
C VAL A 204 -1.99 -11.44 -8.82
N ILE A 205 -3.04 -11.80 -8.07
CA ILE A 205 -3.15 -11.48 -6.64
C ILE A 205 -2.07 -12.23 -5.84
N LEU A 206 -1.82 -13.50 -6.17
CA LEU A 206 -0.76 -14.31 -5.55
C LEU A 206 0.65 -13.89 -5.98
N GLY A 207 0.78 -13.08 -7.04
CA GLY A 207 2.05 -12.57 -7.55
C GLY A 207 2.85 -13.63 -8.28
N MET A 208 2.16 -14.51 -9.01
CA MET A 208 2.76 -15.46 -9.93
C MET A 208 3.04 -14.78 -11.27
N GLU A 209 4.01 -15.29 -12.02
CA GLU A 209 4.26 -14.85 -13.39
C GLU A 209 3.17 -15.40 -14.30
N ILE A 210 2.38 -14.50 -14.89
CA ILE A 210 1.38 -14.85 -15.89
C ILE A 210 1.79 -14.31 -17.25
N GLN A 211 1.50 -15.07 -18.31
CA GLN A 211 1.60 -14.55 -19.66
C GLN A 211 0.42 -13.60 -19.93
N ALA A 212 0.70 -12.44 -20.49
CA ALA A 212 -0.34 -11.50 -20.86
C ALA A 212 -1.32 -12.16 -21.87
N PRO A 213 -2.64 -11.97 -21.71
CA PRO A 213 -3.63 -12.50 -22.65
C PRO A 213 -3.35 -12.01 -24.08
N SER A 214 -3.49 -12.90 -25.07
CA SER A 214 -3.29 -12.54 -26.48
C SER A 214 -4.27 -11.45 -26.93
N GLN A 215 -3.84 -10.60 -27.88
CA GLN A 215 -4.67 -9.51 -28.42
C GLN A 215 -6.01 -10.00 -28.98
N GLN A 216 -6.03 -11.21 -29.55
CA GLN A 216 -7.24 -11.83 -30.09
C GLN A 216 -8.28 -12.13 -28.99
N ARG A 217 -7.85 -12.56 -27.80
CA ARG A 217 -8.76 -12.76 -26.65
C ARG A 217 -9.28 -11.44 -26.11
N GLN A 218 -8.47 -10.40 -26.13
CA GLN A 218 -8.87 -9.06 -25.70
C GLN A 218 -9.98 -8.49 -26.60
N GLN A 219 -9.86 -8.68 -27.92
CA GLN A 219 -10.89 -8.27 -28.88
C GLN A 219 -12.21 -9.02 -28.68
N ILE A 220 -12.17 -10.33 -28.42
CA ILE A 220 -13.37 -11.13 -28.16
C ILE A 220 -14.10 -10.63 -26.90
N ALA A 221 -13.37 -10.39 -25.81
CA ALA A 221 -13.95 -9.87 -24.57
C ALA A 221 -14.57 -8.47 -24.74
N GLU A 222 -13.98 -7.61 -25.58
CA GLU A 222 -14.56 -6.30 -25.91
C GLU A 222 -15.85 -6.42 -26.72
N ILE A 223 -15.93 -7.35 -27.67
CA ILE A 223 -17.13 -7.62 -28.46
C ILE A 223 -18.26 -8.17 -27.56
N GLU A 224 -17.95 -9.13 -26.68
CA GLU A 224 -18.93 -9.68 -25.73
C GLU A 224 -19.46 -8.62 -24.77
N LYS A 225 -18.59 -7.71 -24.31
CA LYS A 225 -19.00 -6.61 -23.44
C LYS A 225 -19.93 -5.63 -24.17
N GLN A 226 -19.64 -5.28 -25.42
CA GLN A 226 -20.51 -4.44 -26.25
C GLN A 226 -21.87 -5.10 -26.50
N ALA A 227 -21.90 -6.42 -26.73
CA ALA A 227 -23.15 -7.17 -26.90
C ALA A 227 -23.98 -7.21 -25.60
N SER A 228 -23.33 -7.36 -24.45
CA SER A 228 -23.98 -7.32 -23.13
C SER A 228 -24.54 -5.93 -22.81
N GLU A 229 -23.80 -4.86 -23.09
CA GLU A 229 -24.23 -3.47 -22.88
C GLU A 229 -25.40 -3.08 -23.79
N GLN A 230 -25.46 -3.59 -25.03
CA GLN A 230 -26.62 -3.40 -25.91
C GLN A 230 -27.91 -4.06 -25.39
N SER A 231 -27.81 -5.12 -24.57
CA SER A 231 -28.99 -5.80 -24.03
C SER A 231 -29.67 -5.07 -22.86
N GLN A 232 -29.04 -4.02 -22.29
CA GLN A 232 -29.52 -3.29 -21.11
C GLN A 232 -29.98 -1.84 -21.38
N LEU A 233 -30.18 -1.44 -22.64
CA LEU A 233 -30.70 -0.11 -22.99
C LEU A 233 -32.23 -0.04 -22.84
N THR A 234 -32.74 0.08 -21.61
CA THR A 234 -34.10 0.60 -21.36
C THR A 234 -33.97 2.05 -20.88
N ALA A 235 -34.28 3.01 -21.76
CA ALA A 235 -34.21 4.44 -21.45
C ALA A 235 -35.29 4.81 -20.41
N LEU A 236 -34.89 5.34 -19.26
CA LEU A 236 -35.81 5.83 -18.25
C LEU A 236 -36.01 7.35 -18.45
N THR A 237 -37.24 7.77 -18.70
CA THR A 237 -37.62 9.19 -18.75
C THR A 237 -38.08 9.64 -17.38
N THR A 238 -37.38 10.60 -16.77
CA THR A 238 -37.77 11.14 -15.46
C THR A 238 -38.24 12.58 -15.62
N LYS A 239 -39.46 12.88 -15.18
CA LYS A 239 -40.01 14.24 -15.09
C LYS A 239 -39.83 14.79 -13.68
N THR A 240 -39.21 15.96 -13.54
CA THR A 240 -39.08 16.67 -12.25
C THR A 240 -39.36 18.16 -12.41
N GLN A 241 -39.76 18.83 -11.33
CA GLN A 241 -40.04 20.27 -11.31
C GLN A 241 -39.02 21.01 -10.44
N ASN A 242 -38.57 22.18 -10.91
CA ASN A 242 -37.73 23.08 -10.11
C ASN A 242 -38.57 23.85 -9.08
N VAL A 243 -37.89 24.46 -8.08
CA VAL A 243 -38.50 25.25 -7.00
C VAL A 243 -39.33 26.46 -7.49
N ARG A 244 -39.27 26.79 -8.79
CA ARG A 244 -40.05 27.85 -9.46
C ARG A 244 -41.15 27.33 -10.39
N GLY A 245 -41.41 26.02 -10.43
CA GLY A 245 -42.52 25.41 -11.18
C GLY A 245 -42.21 25.05 -12.64
N ASP A 246 -40.99 25.26 -13.12
CA ASP A 246 -40.60 24.85 -14.48
C ASP A 246 -40.37 23.33 -14.56
N GLU A 247 -41.00 22.68 -15.54
CA GLU A 247 -40.86 21.24 -15.81
C GLU A 247 -39.54 20.94 -16.53
N ILE A 248 -38.76 20.03 -15.96
CA ILE A 248 -37.55 19.48 -16.58
C ILE A 248 -37.84 18.02 -16.93
N VAL A 249 -37.76 17.71 -18.22
CA VAL A 249 -37.83 16.34 -18.76
C VAL A 249 -36.41 15.90 -19.09
N VAL A 250 -35.88 14.93 -18.34
CA VAL A 250 -34.56 14.35 -18.61
C VAL A 250 -34.76 12.93 -19.13
N THR A 251 -34.30 12.69 -20.36
CA THR A 251 -34.30 11.37 -21.00
C THR A 251 -32.89 10.79 -20.88
N THR A 252 -32.70 9.83 -19.97
CA THR A 252 -31.41 9.20 -19.75
C THR A 252 -31.36 7.89 -20.55
N THR A 253 -30.54 7.86 -21.60
CA THR A 253 -30.36 6.69 -22.49
C THR A 253 -29.20 5.78 -22.07
N SER A 254 -28.44 6.14 -21.04
CA SER A 254 -27.26 5.40 -20.58
C SER A 254 -27.25 5.31 -19.05
N SER A 255 -27.12 4.10 -18.49
CA SER A 255 -26.99 3.88 -17.04
C SER A 255 -25.73 4.53 -16.45
N TYR A 256 -24.77 4.91 -17.30
CA TYR A 256 -23.49 5.51 -16.89
C TYR A 256 -23.61 6.98 -16.46
N GLU A 257 -24.64 7.70 -16.91
CA GLU A 257 -24.87 9.11 -16.54
C GLU A 257 -25.77 9.27 -15.30
N SER A 258 -25.99 8.18 -14.55
CA SER A 258 -26.52 8.23 -13.19
C SER A 258 -25.47 8.64 -12.15
N GLN A 259 -24.26 9.03 -12.57
CA GLN A 259 -23.30 9.63 -11.65
C GLN A 259 -23.86 10.98 -11.22
N ALA A 260 -24.42 10.99 -10.01
CA ALA A 260 -24.75 12.19 -9.26
C ALA A 260 -23.71 13.27 -9.56
N PHE A 261 -24.15 14.37 -10.16
CA PHE A 261 -23.34 15.58 -10.28
C PHE A 261 -23.01 16.06 -8.86
N ALA A 262 -21.93 15.53 -8.29
CA ALA A 262 -21.46 15.89 -6.97
C ALA A 262 -20.69 17.20 -7.11
N SER A 263 -21.41 18.32 -7.00
CA SER A 263 -20.83 19.68 -6.93
C SER A 263 -19.94 19.91 -5.70
N LYS A 264 -19.78 18.91 -4.83
CA LYS A 264 -18.94 18.96 -3.64
C LYS A 264 -17.61 18.28 -3.97
N THR A 265 -16.55 19.07 -4.14
CA THR A 265 -15.17 18.57 -4.05
C THR A 265 -15.06 17.56 -2.92
N GLU A 266 -14.63 16.33 -3.22
CA GLU A 266 -14.41 15.24 -2.25
C GLU A 266 -13.21 15.56 -1.33
N TRP A 267 -13.36 16.58 -0.50
CA TRP A 267 -12.35 17.07 0.44
C TRP A 267 -11.91 15.99 1.44
N ARG A 268 -12.79 15.02 1.71
CA ARG A 268 -12.50 13.91 2.65
C ARG A 268 -11.43 12.96 2.11
N LEU A 269 -11.53 12.53 0.85
CA LEU A 269 -10.50 11.70 0.22
C LEU A 269 -9.16 12.44 0.17
N ARG A 270 -9.20 13.75 -0.12
CA ARG A 270 -8.00 14.60 -0.14
C ARG A 270 -7.36 14.76 1.24
N ALA A 271 -8.17 14.97 2.28
CA ALA A 271 -7.67 15.08 3.65
C ALA A 271 -7.01 13.77 4.13
N LEU A 272 -7.59 12.61 3.78
CA LEU A 272 -6.99 11.30 4.07
C LEU A 272 -5.68 11.09 3.29
N ALA A 273 -5.65 11.46 2.01
CA ALA A 273 -4.44 11.38 1.20
C ALA A 273 -3.32 12.30 1.71
N ALA A 274 -3.66 13.50 2.19
CA ALA A 274 -2.71 14.47 2.72
C ALA A 274 -1.90 13.94 3.92
N GLN A 275 -2.46 13.03 4.72
CA GLN A 275 -1.74 12.39 5.84
C GLN A 275 -0.49 11.61 5.40
N ASN A 276 -0.41 11.22 4.13
CA ASN A 276 0.73 10.49 3.58
C ASN A 276 1.79 11.40 2.94
N LEU A 277 1.55 12.71 2.77
CA LEU A 277 2.54 13.65 2.20
C LEU A 277 3.90 13.65 2.91
N PRO A 278 4.00 13.53 4.26
CA PRO A 278 5.29 13.42 4.93
C PRO A 278 6.16 12.25 4.45
N LEU A 279 5.57 11.18 3.91
CA LEU A 279 6.31 10.04 3.37
C LEU A 279 7.06 10.40 2.08
N ARG A 280 6.55 11.36 1.29
CA ARG A 280 7.18 11.83 0.06
C ARG A 280 8.49 12.57 0.32
N ALA A 281 8.62 13.23 1.48
CA ALA A 281 9.84 13.91 1.89
C ALA A 281 11.03 12.97 2.20
N ARG A 282 10.86 11.64 2.05
CA ARG A 282 11.94 10.65 2.12
C ARG A 282 12.76 10.60 0.83
N HIS A 283 12.13 10.81 -0.32
CA HIS A 283 12.78 10.78 -1.64
C HIS A 283 12.61 12.15 -2.29
N LEU A 284 13.65 12.99 -2.20
CA LEU A 284 13.67 14.34 -2.75
C LEU A 284 14.61 14.36 -3.96
N TYR A 285 14.11 14.88 -5.07
CA TYR A 285 14.91 15.17 -6.26
C TYR A 285 15.09 16.68 -6.34
N VAL A 286 16.34 17.11 -6.49
CA VAL A 286 16.69 18.52 -6.69
C VAL A 286 17.19 18.61 -8.14
N SER A 287 16.57 19.45 -8.96
CA SER A 287 17.09 19.73 -10.29
C SER A 287 18.43 20.45 -10.13
N SER A 288 19.42 19.95 -10.84
CA SER A 288 20.76 20.53 -10.96
C SER A 288 20.96 20.89 -12.43
N ASP A 289 20.26 21.93 -12.88
CA ASP A 289 20.52 22.52 -14.18
C ASP A 289 21.82 23.36 -14.10
N ASP A 290 22.45 23.63 -15.25
CA ASP A 290 23.76 24.28 -15.34
C ASP A 290 23.86 25.54 -14.46
N VAL A 291 24.62 25.41 -13.36
CA VAL A 291 24.77 26.46 -12.36
C VAL A 291 25.73 27.50 -12.91
N SER A 292 25.24 28.70 -13.20
CA SER A 292 26.09 29.83 -13.57
C SER A 292 26.84 30.37 -12.34
N ASP A 293 28.15 30.62 -12.46
CA ASP A 293 29.00 31.13 -11.37
C ASP A 293 28.60 32.52 -10.83
N VAL A 294 27.69 33.22 -11.52
CA VAL A 294 27.20 34.57 -11.17
C VAL A 294 25.86 34.50 -10.40
N ALA A 295 25.23 33.33 -10.32
CA ALA A 295 23.92 33.19 -9.67
C ALA A 295 24.03 32.95 -8.16
N PHE A 296 23.04 33.47 -7.43
CA PHE A 296 22.90 33.18 -6.01
C PHE A 296 22.56 31.71 -5.76
N THR A 297 23.23 31.10 -4.79
CA THR A 297 22.94 29.74 -4.33
C THR A 297 22.00 29.79 -3.13
N TYR A 298 20.81 29.20 -3.25
CA TYR A 298 19.82 29.15 -2.17
C TYR A 298 19.92 27.85 -1.38
N VAL A 299 20.10 27.96 -0.07
CA VAL A 299 20.16 26.81 0.85
C VAL A 299 18.85 26.72 1.62
N LEU A 300 18.08 25.65 1.39
CA LEU A 300 16.81 25.39 2.07
C LEU A 300 16.98 24.33 3.18
N PRO A 301 16.73 24.67 4.46
CA PRO A 301 16.76 23.71 5.55
C PRO A 301 15.74 22.57 5.38
N LYS A 302 16.20 21.33 5.56
CA LYS A 302 15.39 20.11 5.36
C LYS A 302 14.19 20.01 6.31
N ASN A 303 14.30 20.55 7.52
CA ASN A 303 13.21 20.60 8.49
C ASN A 303 12.06 21.51 8.01
N LEU A 304 12.37 22.67 7.44
CA LEU A 304 11.38 23.59 6.86
C LEU A 304 10.68 22.94 5.67
N LEU A 305 11.44 22.33 4.76
CA LEU A 305 10.89 21.62 3.61
C LEU A 305 9.95 20.48 4.03
N ARG A 306 10.36 19.63 4.99
CA ARG A 306 9.52 18.55 5.51
C ARG A 306 8.22 19.06 6.12
N ARG A 307 8.28 20.15 6.89
CA ARG A 307 7.09 20.72 7.53
C ARG A 307 6.17 21.38 6.51
N PHE A 308 6.72 22.05 5.49
CA PHE A 308 5.96 22.64 4.40
C PHE A 308 5.23 21.57 3.57
N ILE A 309 5.89 20.44 3.24
CA ILE A 309 5.25 19.30 2.57
C ILE A 309 4.14 18.68 3.44
N ALA A 310 4.34 18.61 4.76
CA ALA A 310 3.37 18.01 5.67
C ALA A 310 2.04 18.80 5.79
N ILE A 311 2.06 20.11 5.53
CA ILE A 311 0.87 20.98 5.57
C ILE A 311 0.26 21.22 4.18
N ALA A 312 0.83 20.64 3.13
CA ALA A 312 0.35 20.79 1.75
C ALA A 312 -0.92 19.98 1.47
N ASP A 313 -1.53 20.21 0.31
CA ASP A 313 -2.63 19.43 -0.23
C ASP A 313 -2.17 18.68 -1.50
N PRO A 314 -2.62 17.44 -1.75
CA PRO A 314 -2.19 16.67 -2.92
C PRO A 314 -2.67 17.25 -4.27
N ARG A 315 -3.62 18.20 -4.28
CA ARG A 315 -4.22 18.74 -5.50
C ARG A 315 -4.17 20.27 -5.58
N THR A 316 -4.23 20.94 -4.44
CA THR A 316 -4.32 22.40 -4.31
C THR A 316 -2.94 22.93 -3.99
N GLN A 317 -2.47 23.89 -4.76
CA GLN A 317 -1.17 24.50 -4.50
C GLN A 317 -1.21 25.32 -3.21
N ILE A 318 -0.12 25.23 -2.46
CA ILE A 318 0.16 26.12 -1.33
C ILE A 318 1.48 26.85 -1.60
N ALA A 319 1.58 28.09 -1.14
CA ALA A 319 2.74 28.94 -1.28
C ALA A 319 3.16 29.51 0.08
N GLY A 320 4.43 29.86 0.22
CA GLY A 320 4.95 30.53 1.40
C GLY A 320 6.10 31.46 1.00
N TYR A 321 6.21 32.60 1.67
CA TYR A 321 7.31 33.52 1.45
C TYR A 321 8.56 33.04 2.17
N MET A 322 9.68 32.95 1.46
CA MET A 322 10.96 32.54 2.03
C MET A 322 11.74 33.78 2.50
N TYR A 323 12.19 33.74 3.76
CA TYR A 323 13.04 34.76 4.35
C TYR A 323 14.36 34.13 4.78
N GLY A 324 15.45 34.86 4.60
CA GLY A 324 16.80 34.35 4.80
C GLY A 324 17.82 35.46 4.85
N VAL A 325 19.07 35.09 5.14
CA VAL A 325 20.21 36.01 5.15
C VAL A 325 21.42 35.34 4.51
N SER A 326 22.39 36.12 4.04
CA SER A 326 23.68 35.57 3.64
C SER A 326 24.53 35.26 4.88
N PRO A 327 25.24 34.12 4.90
CA PRO A 327 26.18 33.82 5.98
C PRO A 327 27.37 34.78 5.92
N GLU A 328 28.00 35.00 7.08
CA GLU A 328 29.18 35.86 7.16
C GLU A 328 30.31 35.32 6.27
N GLY A 329 30.79 36.14 5.34
CA GLY A 329 31.86 35.77 4.40
C GLY A 329 31.41 35.13 3.09
N SER A 330 30.11 34.98 2.82
CA SER A 330 29.63 34.50 1.51
C SER A 330 28.32 35.17 1.08
N ASP A 331 28.42 36.31 0.40
CA ASP A 331 27.27 37.08 -0.09
C ASP A 331 26.51 36.39 -1.23
N GLN A 332 27.17 35.46 -1.93
CA GLN A 332 26.61 34.68 -3.02
C GLN A 332 25.70 33.54 -2.53
N VAL A 333 25.80 33.16 -1.26
CA VAL A 333 24.95 32.14 -0.65
C VAL A 333 23.80 32.82 0.09
N LYS A 334 22.57 32.34 -0.13
CA LYS A 334 21.35 32.80 0.53
C LYS A 334 20.78 31.66 1.39
N GLU A 335 20.94 31.74 2.70
CA GLU A 335 20.39 30.74 3.62
C GLU A 335 18.95 31.09 3.98
N ILE A 336 18.02 30.21 3.64
CA ILE A 336 16.61 30.35 4.02
C ILE A 336 16.46 29.99 5.49
N ARG A 337 15.96 30.93 6.31
CA ARG A 337 15.76 30.74 7.75
C ARG A 337 14.30 30.55 8.14
N ALA A 338 13.37 31.07 7.33
CA ALA A 338 11.95 30.96 7.59
C ALA A 338 11.12 30.84 6.30
N ILE A 339 9.99 30.13 6.41
CA ILE A 339 8.91 30.15 5.42
C ILE A 339 7.68 30.71 6.11
N VAL A 340 7.19 31.86 5.67
CA VAL A 340 6.03 32.55 6.23
C VAL A 340 4.79 32.17 5.42
N MET A 341 3.83 31.55 6.10
CA MET A 341 2.51 31.25 5.55
C MET A 341 1.61 32.47 5.72
N VAL A 342 1.13 33.01 4.61
CA VAL A 342 0.11 34.06 4.60
C VAL A 342 -1.29 33.46 4.38
N PRO A 343 -2.36 34.15 4.79
CA PRO A 343 -3.71 33.79 4.39
C PRO A 343 -3.79 33.66 2.86
N GLN A 344 -4.16 32.48 2.39
CA GLN A 344 -4.13 32.14 0.97
C GLN A 344 -5.27 31.19 0.60
N TRP A 345 -5.70 31.29 -0.65
CA TRP A 345 -6.63 30.37 -1.30
C TRP A 345 -6.10 30.10 -2.72
N ALA A 346 -6.15 28.84 -3.15
CA ALA A 346 -5.78 28.45 -4.50
C ALA A 346 -6.87 27.57 -5.13
N THR A 347 -6.89 27.53 -6.45
CA THR A 347 -7.73 26.63 -7.25
C THR A 347 -6.97 25.34 -7.56
N HIS A 348 -7.71 24.28 -7.92
CA HIS A 348 -7.09 23.07 -8.45
C HIS A 348 -6.49 23.40 -9.82
N GLN A 349 -5.17 23.39 -9.95
CA GLN A 349 -4.57 23.37 -11.28
C GLN A 349 -4.93 22.05 -11.96
N ARG A 350 -5.37 22.14 -13.21
CA ARG A 350 -5.75 20.99 -14.05
C ARG A 350 -4.53 20.17 -14.42
#